data_AF-A0A7C4M8N9-F1
#
_entry.id   AF-A0A7C4M8N9-F1
#
_cell.length_a   1.000
_cell.length_b   1.000
_cell.length_c   1.000
_cell.angle_alpha   90.00
_cell.angle_beta   90.00
_cell.angle_gamma   90.00
#
_symmetry.space_group_name_H-M   'P 1'
#
loop_
_entity.id
_entity.type
_entity.pdbx_description
1 polymer ?
#
loop_
_entity_poly.entity_id
_entity_poly.type
_entity_poly.pdbx_seq_one_letter_code
_entity_poly.pdbx_strand_id
1 'polypeptide(L)'
;MSETPLLDELEKGPWPSFVKEMKRMANLKPYAKNVLLQLERSYREKVTHWKHGGIVGVRGYGGGVIGRYSDLPPEVMPTPEVHTLRVAQPAGWFYSTKALRKLCDVWEKYGTGFINLHGSTGDIILLGAPTGNLQPCFEELISIGFDLGGSGGDVRTLSCCGGPAFCQWSCIDTLDMYHELTMELQDEIHRPRFPYKFKIKISGCPNDCVAALARADLAIIGTWRDSIKIDQEAIKEYARQGVNISGVAARCPPQALEWDGKELRVIPEDCTRCMRCLGALPKAILPGDERGVSILLGGKATILQGAFLGWVIV
;
A
#
# COMPACT_ATOMS: atom_id res chain seq x y z
N MET A 1 35.44 9.30 17.44
CA MET A 1 34.41 8.25 17.63
C MET A 1 33.27 8.53 16.68
N SER A 2 32.55 7.50 16.22
CA SER A 2 31.37 7.67 15.36
C SER A 2 30.33 8.55 16.04
N GLU A 3 29.62 9.38 15.27
CA GLU A 3 28.51 10.20 15.78
C GLU A 3 27.24 9.36 16.02
N THR A 4 27.14 8.16 15.41
CA THR A 4 25.96 7.29 15.46
C THR A 4 26.26 5.85 15.89
N PRO A 5 26.99 5.60 17.00
CA PRO A 5 27.52 4.29 17.33
C PRO A 5 26.45 3.19 17.50
N LEU A 6 25.22 3.53 17.92
CA LEU A 6 24.15 2.54 18.04
C LEU A 6 23.54 2.19 16.68
N LEU A 7 23.33 3.20 15.82
CA LEU A 7 22.83 2.97 14.46
C LEU A 7 23.85 2.24 13.58
N ASP A 8 25.14 2.43 13.80
CA ASP A 8 26.23 1.76 13.05
C ASP A 8 26.11 0.23 13.14
N GLU A 9 25.61 -0.30 14.26
CA GLU A 9 25.37 -1.74 14.43
C GLU A 9 24.31 -2.28 13.44
N LEU A 10 23.36 -1.45 13.03
CA LEU A 10 22.29 -1.81 12.08
C LEU A 10 22.75 -1.79 10.62
N GLU A 11 24.01 -1.44 10.36
CA GLU A 11 24.62 -1.60 9.03
C GLU A 11 25.10 -3.03 8.77
N LYS A 12 25.20 -3.84 9.82
CA LYS A 12 25.64 -5.24 9.75
C LYS A 12 24.53 -6.13 9.24
N GLY A 13 24.92 -7.32 8.77
CA GLY A 13 23.99 -8.35 8.29
C GLY A 13 23.59 -8.22 6.81
N PRO A 14 22.80 -9.17 6.30
CA PRO A 14 22.51 -9.29 4.87
C PRO A 14 21.32 -8.45 4.40
N TRP A 15 20.44 -8.00 5.31
CA TRP A 15 19.26 -7.20 4.94
C TRP A 15 19.67 -5.78 4.52
N PRO A 16 19.07 -5.18 3.47
CA PRO A 16 19.34 -3.79 3.08
C PRO A 16 19.10 -2.84 4.26
N SER A 17 20.19 -2.24 4.76
CA SER A 17 20.14 -1.40 5.95
C SER A 17 19.60 -0.01 5.63
N PHE A 18 18.53 0.40 6.31
CA PHE A 18 18.02 1.77 6.20
C PHE A 18 19.04 2.80 6.71
N VAL A 19 19.91 2.42 7.67
CA VAL A 19 20.96 3.32 8.19
C VAL A 19 21.99 3.64 7.11
N LYS A 20 22.38 2.65 6.28
CA LYS A 20 23.26 2.89 5.12
C LYS A 20 22.65 3.91 4.17
N GLU A 21 21.38 3.73 3.82
CA GLU A 21 20.67 4.66 2.92
C GLU A 21 20.52 6.06 3.54
N MET A 22 20.21 6.15 4.84
CA MET A 22 20.14 7.44 5.53
C MET A 22 21.49 8.15 5.56
N LYS A 23 22.59 7.42 5.83
CA LYS A 23 23.95 7.97 5.84
C LYS A 23 24.39 8.48 4.47
N ARG A 24 24.00 7.79 3.38
CA ARG A 24 24.27 8.26 2.01
C ARG A 24 23.71 9.66 1.78
N MET A 25 22.45 9.90 2.18
CA MET A 25 21.86 11.24 2.06
C MET A 25 22.41 12.22 3.10
N ALA A 26 22.71 11.77 4.32
CA ALA A 26 23.32 12.61 5.36
C ALA A 26 24.70 13.17 4.93
N ASN A 27 25.45 12.43 4.13
CA ASN A 27 26.72 12.89 3.55
C ASN A 27 26.54 13.99 2.49
N LEU A 28 25.36 14.05 1.85
CA LEU A 28 25.03 15.03 0.82
C LEU A 28 24.31 16.25 1.39
N LYS A 29 23.53 16.06 2.46
CA LYS A 29 22.63 17.07 3.01
C LYS A 29 22.73 17.18 4.53
N PRO A 30 23.15 18.35 5.07
CA PRO A 30 23.15 18.60 6.50
C PRO A 30 21.78 18.37 7.16
N TYR A 31 20.69 18.73 6.48
CA TYR A 31 19.34 18.52 6.99
C TYR A 31 18.99 17.03 7.20
N ALA A 32 19.41 16.16 6.27
CA ALA A 32 19.26 14.71 6.43
C ALA A 32 20.13 14.17 7.57
N LYS A 33 21.34 14.70 7.75
CA LYS A 33 22.22 14.36 8.87
C LYS A 33 21.56 14.66 10.22
N ASN A 34 20.91 15.81 10.37
CA ASN A 34 20.26 16.19 11.64
C ASN A 34 19.16 15.18 12.04
N VAL A 35 18.35 14.72 11.07
CA VAL A 35 17.33 13.69 11.32
C VAL A 35 17.96 12.36 11.74
N LEU A 36 19.09 11.97 11.14
CA LEU A 36 19.84 10.77 11.53
C LEU A 36 20.38 10.88 12.97
N LEU A 37 20.92 12.04 13.36
CA LEU A 37 21.41 12.28 14.72
C LEU A 37 20.29 12.27 15.76
N GLN A 38 19.12 12.82 15.41
CA GLN A 38 17.93 12.69 16.26
C GLN A 38 17.54 11.22 16.45
N LEU A 39 17.62 10.40 15.40
CA LEU A 39 17.32 8.97 15.50
C LEU A 39 18.32 8.25 16.41
N GLU A 40 19.62 8.52 16.29
CA GLU A 40 20.64 7.98 17.20
C GLU A 40 20.31 8.33 18.66
N ARG A 41 19.90 9.57 18.91
CA ARG A 41 19.51 10.00 20.26
C ARG A 41 18.29 9.24 20.76
N SER A 42 17.27 9.03 19.91
CA SER A 42 16.13 8.17 20.23
C SER A 42 16.53 6.73 20.53
N TYR A 43 17.54 6.16 19.85
CA TYR A 43 18.07 4.83 20.17
C TYR A 43 18.72 4.78 21.55
N ARG A 44 19.45 5.84 21.93
CA ARG A 44 20.10 5.95 23.24
C ARG A 44 19.09 6.12 24.38
N GLU A 45 18.15 7.05 24.22
CA GLU A 45 17.21 7.44 25.27
C GLU A 45 15.95 6.56 25.29
N LYS A 46 15.71 5.79 24.22
CA LYS A 46 14.56 4.88 24.05
C LYS A 46 13.21 5.61 24.13
N VAL A 47 13.20 6.88 23.72
CA VAL A 47 12.01 7.73 23.63
C VAL A 47 11.97 8.42 22.27
N THR A 48 10.77 8.85 21.86
CA THR A 48 10.63 9.66 20.65
C THR A 48 11.00 11.11 20.93
N HIS A 49 11.73 11.74 20.01
CA HIS A 49 12.07 13.16 20.05
C HIS A 49 11.21 14.01 19.13
N TRP A 50 9.98 13.56 18.93
CA TRP A 50 8.99 14.20 18.08
C TRP A 50 7.88 14.78 18.95
N LYS A 51 7.63 16.09 18.82
CA LYS A 51 6.53 16.75 19.50
C LYS A 51 5.17 16.21 19.05
N HIS A 52 4.16 16.45 19.89
CA HIS A 52 2.77 16.16 19.55
C HIS A 52 2.29 17.03 18.38
N GLY A 53 1.83 16.37 17.32
CA GLY A 53 1.13 17.00 16.20
C GLY A 53 1.94 18.00 15.38
N GLY A 54 1.19 18.83 14.66
CA GLY A 54 1.65 19.86 13.74
C GLY A 54 0.60 20.07 12.65
N ILE A 55 0.03 21.27 12.57
CA ILE A 55 -0.93 21.63 11.53
C ILE A 55 -0.20 22.48 10.50
N VAL A 56 0.05 21.89 9.34
CA VAL A 56 0.69 22.51 8.18
C VAL A 56 0.05 21.92 6.93
N GLY A 57 0.19 22.59 5.80
CA GLY A 57 -0.41 22.14 4.55
C GLY A 57 -0.03 23.04 3.39
N VAL A 58 -0.75 22.85 2.29
CA VAL A 58 -0.63 23.63 1.07
C VAL A 58 -1.94 24.37 0.81
N ARG A 59 -1.88 25.47 0.09
CA ARG A 59 -3.07 26.27 -0.21
C ARG A 59 -4.06 25.46 -1.03
N GLY A 60 -5.33 25.53 -0.65
CA GLY A 60 -6.44 24.85 -1.32
C GLY A 60 -6.78 23.47 -0.78
N TYR A 61 -5.87 22.80 -0.06
CA TYR A 61 -6.08 21.47 0.52
C TYR A 61 -6.08 21.51 2.05
N GLY A 62 -6.94 20.70 2.67
CA GLY A 62 -7.01 20.51 4.11
C GLY A 62 -6.26 19.26 4.61
N GLY A 63 -5.63 18.51 3.71
CA GLY A 63 -4.88 17.28 3.99
C GLY A 63 -3.67 17.09 3.08
N GLY A 64 -3.00 15.94 3.21
CA GLY A 64 -1.85 15.54 2.38
C GLY A 64 -0.47 15.82 2.99
N VAL A 65 -0.38 16.67 4.01
CA VAL A 65 0.87 16.95 4.74
C VAL A 65 0.73 16.62 6.22
N ILE A 66 1.68 15.86 6.77
CA ILE A 66 1.75 15.57 8.21
C ILE A 66 2.81 16.47 8.84
N GLY A 67 2.35 17.45 9.62
CA GLY A 67 3.21 18.31 10.41
C GLY A 67 3.93 17.52 11.50
N ARG A 68 5.21 17.82 11.66
CA ARG A 68 6.07 17.22 12.67
C ARG A 68 7.21 18.15 13.03
N TYR A 69 7.46 18.25 14.33
CA TYR A 69 8.51 19.08 14.90
C TYR A 69 9.38 18.26 15.85
N SER A 70 10.69 18.43 15.78
CA SER A 70 11.63 17.91 16.76
C SER A 70 11.46 18.61 18.11
N ASP A 71 11.67 17.88 19.20
CA ASP A 71 11.80 18.44 20.56
C ASP A 71 13.24 18.75 20.96
N LEU A 72 14.21 18.45 20.10
CA LEU A 72 15.61 18.70 20.34
C LEU A 72 15.95 20.20 20.24
N PRO A 73 16.96 20.66 20.99
CA PRO A 73 17.33 22.06 20.97
C PRO A 73 18.00 22.45 19.64
N PRO A 74 17.97 23.73 19.24
CA PRO A 74 18.45 24.18 17.92
C PRO A 74 19.92 23.86 17.61
N GLU A 75 20.77 23.72 18.63
CA GLU A 75 22.18 23.32 18.47
C GLU A 75 22.32 21.89 17.92
N VAL A 76 21.31 21.04 18.15
CA VAL A 76 21.24 19.66 17.67
C VAL A 76 20.34 19.53 16.44
N MET A 77 19.24 20.29 16.40
CA MET A 77 18.29 20.31 15.29
C MET A 77 17.99 21.75 14.82
N PRO A 78 18.89 22.38 14.03
CA PRO A 78 18.70 23.75 13.57
C PRO A 78 17.41 23.97 12.77
N THR A 79 16.95 22.94 12.06
CA THR A 79 15.67 22.92 11.34
C THR A 79 14.73 21.92 12.02
N PRO A 80 13.95 22.33 13.03
CA PRO A 80 13.14 21.40 13.82
C PRO A 80 11.94 20.84 13.06
N GLU A 81 11.52 21.50 11.98
CA GLU A 81 10.42 21.08 11.11
C GLU A 81 10.84 19.90 10.24
N VAL A 82 10.12 18.78 10.30
CA VAL A 82 10.38 17.56 9.50
C VAL A 82 9.07 17.01 8.97
N HIS A 83 8.40 17.82 8.15
CA HIS A 83 7.06 17.54 7.67
C HIS A 83 7.07 16.49 6.56
N THR A 84 6.02 15.68 6.51
CA THR A 84 5.88 14.60 5.54
C THR A 84 4.84 14.99 4.50
N LEU A 85 5.20 14.97 3.22
CA LEU A 85 4.23 15.08 2.13
C LEU A 85 3.83 13.66 1.68
N ARG A 86 2.53 13.42 1.58
CA ARG A 86 1.97 12.22 0.97
C ARG A 86 1.67 12.52 -0.48
N VAL A 87 2.31 11.81 -1.38
CA VAL A 87 2.15 12.00 -2.83
C VAL A 87 1.39 10.81 -3.39
N ALA A 88 0.31 11.07 -4.12
CA ALA A 88 -0.53 10.04 -4.70
C ALA A 88 0.28 9.16 -5.66
N GLN A 89 0.20 7.85 -5.47
CA GLN A 89 0.84 6.87 -6.35
C GLN A 89 -0.04 6.57 -7.58
N PRO A 90 0.53 6.09 -8.70
CA PRO A 90 -0.26 5.50 -9.78
C PRO A 90 -0.87 4.15 -9.37
N ALA A 91 -1.93 3.75 -10.08
CA ALA A 91 -2.59 2.46 -9.92
C ALA A 91 -1.58 1.29 -9.90
N GLY A 92 -1.74 0.35 -8.96
CA GLY A 92 -0.87 -0.82 -8.84
C GLY A 92 0.62 -0.51 -8.60
N TRP A 93 1.00 0.73 -8.28
CA TRP A 93 2.38 1.19 -8.10
C TRP A 93 3.28 0.99 -9.34
N PHE A 94 2.73 1.10 -10.54
CA PHE A 94 3.53 1.04 -11.77
C PHE A 94 4.19 2.38 -12.09
N TYR A 95 5.52 2.37 -12.22
CA TYR A 95 6.30 3.57 -12.49
C TYR A 95 7.13 3.44 -13.76
N SER A 96 7.25 4.54 -14.50
CA SER A 96 8.39 4.72 -15.42
C SER A 96 9.58 5.27 -14.66
N THR A 97 10.80 4.92 -15.09
CA THR A 97 12.02 5.51 -14.51
C THR A 97 12.08 7.03 -14.70
N LYS A 98 11.45 7.57 -15.76
CA LYS A 98 11.33 9.01 -16.01
C LYS A 98 10.50 9.71 -14.92
N ALA A 99 9.36 9.13 -14.52
CA ALA A 99 8.52 9.69 -13.47
C ALA A 99 9.24 9.71 -12.11
N LEU A 100 9.89 8.59 -11.75
CA LEU A 100 10.64 8.50 -10.49
C LEU A 100 11.83 9.46 -10.43
N ARG A 101 12.58 9.61 -11.54
CA ARG A 101 13.70 10.57 -11.58
C ARG A 101 13.23 12.01 -11.36
N LYS A 102 12.17 12.43 -12.07
CA LYS A 102 11.58 13.77 -11.87
C LYS A 102 11.12 13.99 -10.43
N LEU A 103 10.44 13.00 -9.83
CA LEU A 103 10.04 13.05 -8.43
C LEU A 103 11.24 13.22 -7.49
N CYS A 104 12.33 12.47 -7.72
CA CYS A 104 13.57 12.62 -6.96
C CYS A 104 14.19 14.00 -7.15
N ASP A 105 14.22 14.54 -8.37
CA ASP A 105 14.76 15.88 -8.67
C ASP A 105 14.01 16.97 -7.88
N VAL A 106 12.67 16.86 -7.80
CA VAL A 106 11.85 17.76 -6.97
C VAL A 106 12.17 17.57 -5.49
N TRP A 107 12.15 16.33 -5.00
CA TRP A 107 12.35 16.06 -3.57
C TRP A 107 13.76 16.42 -3.09
N GLU A 108 14.75 16.32 -3.98
CA GLU A 108 16.11 16.74 -3.69
C GLU A 108 16.22 18.25 -3.46
N LYS A 109 15.39 19.08 -4.09
CA LYS A 109 15.41 20.54 -3.85
C LYS A 109 14.80 20.92 -2.50
N TYR A 110 13.73 20.25 -2.09
CA TYR A 110 12.86 20.75 -1.03
C TYR A 110 12.96 20.01 0.30
N GLY A 111 13.46 18.77 0.31
CA GLY A 111 13.44 17.92 1.50
C GLY A 111 14.77 17.27 1.87
N THR A 112 14.70 16.35 2.82
CA THR A 112 15.84 15.51 3.24
C THR A 112 16.36 14.59 2.13
N GLY A 113 15.53 14.27 1.13
CA GLY A 113 15.79 13.20 0.16
C GLY A 113 15.37 11.80 0.65
N PHE A 114 14.92 11.66 1.90
CA PHE A 114 14.37 10.39 2.39
C PHE A 114 12.98 10.13 1.81
N ILE A 115 12.77 8.91 1.32
CA ILE A 115 11.50 8.48 0.74
C ILE A 115 11.09 7.15 1.39
N ASN A 116 9.83 7.01 1.79
CA ASN A 116 9.23 5.67 1.92
C ASN A 116 8.46 5.36 0.64
N LEU A 117 8.87 4.28 -0.01
CA LEU A 117 8.28 3.76 -1.23
C LEU A 117 7.70 2.37 -0.88
N HIS A 118 6.54 2.28 -0.22
CA HIS A 118 5.49 3.29 -0.03
C HIS A 118 5.01 3.38 1.42
N GLY A 119 4.15 4.36 1.71
CA GLY A 119 3.34 4.38 2.92
C GLY A 119 2.28 3.28 2.89
N SER A 120 1.84 2.81 4.07
CA SER A 120 0.94 1.66 4.15
C SER A 120 -0.45 1.87 3.55
N THR A 121 -0.89 3.10 3.27
CA THR A 121 -2.15 3.30 2.53
C THR A 121 -1.93 3.12 1.03
N GLY A 122 -0.79 3.60 0.51
CA GLY A 122 -0.39 3.52 -0.88
C GLY A 122 0.55 4.65 -1.30
N ASP A 123 0.46 5.79 -0.63
CA ASP A 123 1.18 7.02 -0.98
C ASP A 123 2.69 6.85 -1.05
N ILE A 124 3.32 7.58 -1.96
CA ILE A 124 4.75 7.87 -1.86
C ILE A 124 4.93 8.85 -0.68
N ILE A 125 5.89 8.57 0.19
CA ILE A 125 6.12 9.38 1.39
C ILE A 125 7.41 10.16 1.22
N LEU A 126 7.29 11.48 1.02
CA LEU A 126 8.42 12.40 1.02
C LEU A 126 8.67 12.86 2.46
N LEU A 127 9.73 12.34 3.08
CA LEU A 127 9.91 12.39 4.54
C LEU A 127 10.85 13.53 4.97
N GLY A 128 10.29 14.65 5.41
CA GLY A 128 11.04 15.75 6.01
C GLY A 128 11.29 16.90 5.05
N ALA A 129 10.47 17.93 5.18
CA ALA A 129 10.68 19.26 4.61
C ALA A 129 10.32 20.32 5.68
N PRO A 130 10.97 21.50 5.63
CA PRO A 130 10.51 22.65 6.39
C PRO A 130 9.22 23.24 5.79
N THR A 131 8.45 23.96 6.61
CA THR A 131 7.16 24.59 6.26
C THR A 131 7.28 25.46 5.03
N GLY A 132 8.33 26.28 4.95
CA GLY A 132 8.58 27.18 3.82
C GLY A 132 8.72 26.47 2.47
N ASN A 133 9.07 25.17 2.47
CA ASN A 133 9.25 24.38 1.26
C ASN A 133 8.01 23.60 0.84
N LEU A 134 6.95 23.53 1.66
CA LEU A 134 5.78 22.71 1.37
C LEU A 134 5.05 23.18 0.11
N GLN A 135 4.72 24.47 0.03
CA GLN A 135 3.97 25.03 -1.10
C GLN A 135 4.79 24.98 -2.41
N PRO A 136 6.07 25.43 -2.45
CA PRO A 136 6.88 25.30 -3.66
C PRO A 136 7.09 23.85 -4.12
N CYS A 137 7.28 22.91 -3.18
CA CYS A 137 7.41 21.51 -3.51
C CYS A 137 6.14 20.96 -4.16
N PHE A 138 4.97 21.29 -3.59
CA PHE A 138 3.68 20.90 -4.15
C PHE A 138 3.43 21.43 -5.56
N GLU A 139 3.76 22.71 -5.80
CA GLU A 139 3.64 23.31 -7.13
C GLU A 139 4.52 22.60 -8.17
N GLU A 140 5.76 22.24 -7.81
CA GLU A 140 6.64 21.50 -8.73
C GLU A 140 6.16 20.05 -8.93
N LEU A 141 5.65 19.39 -7.88
CA LEU A 141 5.04 18.05 -7.99
C LEU A 141 3.86 18.03 -8.97
N ILE A 142 2.95 18.99 -8.88
CA ILE A 142 1.83 19.13 -9.82
C ILE A 142 2.36 19.30 -11.25
N SER A 143 3.39 20.14 -11.44
CA SER A 143 3.96 20.40 -12.77
C SER A 143 4.53 19.15 -13.46
N ILE A 144 4.88 18.11 -12.69
CA ILE A 144 5.37 16.82 -13.19
C ILE A 144 4.32 15.71 -13.16
N GLY A 145 3.06 16.03 -12.83
CA GLY A 145 1.91 15.11 -12.85
C GLY A 145 1.69 14.32 -11.56
N PHE A 146 2.24 14.76 -10.43
CA PHE A 146 1.97 14.18 -9.13
C PHE A 146 1.14 15.14 -8.28
N ASP A 147 0.03 14.65 -7.74
CA ASP A 147 -0.76 15.37 -6.74
C ASP A 147 -0.49 14.79 -5.34
N LEU A 148 -0.97 15.48 -4.30
CA LEU A 148 -0.93 14.97 -2.94
C LEU A 148 -2.01 13.90 -2.71
N GLY A 149 -1.71 12.98 -1.81
CA GLY A 149 -2.66 12.02 -1.28
C GLY A 149 -3.45 12.55 -0.08
N GLY A 150 -4.28 11.70 0.51
CA GLY A 150 -5.17 12.06 1.62
C GLY A 150 -4.55 11.95 3.02
N SER A 151 -4.91 12.89 3.89
CA SER A 151 -4.78 12.77 5.34
C SER A 151 -5.78 13.66 6.11
N GLY A 152 -6.54 13.06 7.01
CA GLY A 152 -7.43 13.80 7.91
C GLY A 152 -8.74 13.05 8.15
N GLY A 153 -9.82 13.80 8.35
CA GLY A 153 -11.21 13.31 8.26
C GLY A 153 -11.70 13.33 6.81
N ASP A 154 -10.98 12.63 5.94
CA ASP A 154 -11.12 12.62 4.49
C ASP A 154 -11.19 11.20 3.94
N VAL A 155 -11.48 11.09 2.64
CA VAL A 155 -11.15 9.87 1.90
C VAL A 155 -9.63 9.82 1.77
N ARG A 156 -9.01 8.75 2.25
CA ARG A 156 -7.58 8.55 2.06
C ARG A 156 -7.31 8.10 0.65
N THR A 157 -6.08 8.30 0.20
CA THR A 157 -5.57 7.73 -1.06
C THR A 157 -5.99 6.28 -1.18
N LEU A 158 -6.61 5.94 -2.30
CA LEU A 158 -7.00 4.58 -2.61
C LEU A 158 -5.74 3.71 -2.78
N SER A 159 -5.91 2.38 -2.82
CA SER A 159 -4.92 1.50 -3.44
C SER A 159 -5.57 0.26 -4.02
N CYS A 160 -4.94 -0.28 -5.05
CA CYS A 160 -5.40 -1.48 -5.74
C CYS A 160 -4.26 -2.46 -6.01
N CYS A 161 -4.59 -3.75 -6.15
CA CYS A 161 -3.59 -4.72 -6.59
C CYS A 161 -3.25 -4.52 -8.07
N GLY A 162 -2.19 -5.19 -8.55
CA GLY A 162 -1.77 -5.10 -9.96
C GLY A 162 -2.78 -5.60 -10.98
N GLY A 163 -3.86 -6.27 -10.53
CA GLY A 163 -5.03 -6.58 -11.35
C GLY A 163 -4.71 -7.29 -12.67
N PRO A 164 -5.40 -6.93 -13.76
CA PRO A 164 -5.22 -7.60 -15.05
C PRO A 164 -3.87 -7.31 -15.71
N ALA A 165 -3.07 -6.36 -15.23
CA ALA A 165 -1.76 -6.06 -15.83
C ALA A 165 -0.78 -7.23 -15.75
N PHE A 166 -0.90 -8.12 -14.74
CA PHE A 166 -0.10 -9.35 -14.68
C PHE A 166 -0.80 -10.53 -13.99
N CYS A 167 -2.00 -10.37 -13.42
CA CYS A 167 -2.68 -11.44 -12.68
C CYS A 167 -3.85 -12.04 -13.48
N GLN A 168 -3.66 -13.28 -13.93
CA GLN A 168 -4.69 -14.07 -14.62
C GLN A 168 -5.95 -14.38 -13.78
N TRP A 169 -5.90 -14.13 -12.47
CA TRP A 169 -7.04 -14.32 -11.57
C TRP A 169 -7.88 -13.07 -11.36
N SER A 170 -7.47 -11.92 -11.92
CA SER A 170 -8.23 -10.68 -11.74
C SER A 170 -9.60 -10.81 -12.39
N CYS A 171 -10.64 -10.64 -11.59
CA CYS A 171 -12.03 -10.66 -12.04
C CYS A 171 -12.50 -9.28 -12.53
N ILE A 172 -11.81 -8.21 -12.14
CA ILE A 172 -12.10 -6.83 -12.52
C ILE A 172 -10.83 -6.12 -12.98
N ASP A 173 -10.98 -5.01 -13.70
CA ASP A 173 -9.87 -4.08 -13.91
C ASP A 173 -9.70 -3.20 -12.66
N THR A 174 -8.81 -3.62 -11.78
CA THR A 174 -8.53 -2.90 -10.53
C THR A 174 -7.77 -1.61 -10.76
N LEU A 175 -7.07 -1.47 -11.89
CA LEU A 175 -6.24 -0.31 -12.19
C LEU A 175 -7.10 0.83 -12.72
N ASP A 176 -8.00 0.51 -13.64
CA ASP A 176 -8.98 1.44 -14.20
C ASP A 176 -9.96 1.91 -13.12
N MET A 177 -10.55 0.98 -12.35
CA MET A 177 -11.44 1.33 -11.23
C MET A 177 -10.75 2.20 -10.17
N TYR A 178 -9.47 1.95 -9.89
CA TYR A 178 -8.70 2.82 -9.01
C TYR A 178 -8.59 4.23 -9.57
N HIS A 179 -8.29 4.36 -10.87
CA HIS A 179 -8.12 5.66 -11.50
C HIS A 179 -9.43 6.45 -11.49
N GLU A 180 -10.51 5.87 -11.99
CA GLU A 180 -11.82 6.52 -12.07
C GLU A 180 -12.32 6.97 -10.69
N LEU A 181 -12.27 6.08 -9.68
CA LEU A 181 -12.68 6.45 -8.31
C LEU A 181 -11.76 7.51 -7.70
N THR A 182 -10.46 7.47 -7.99
CA THR A 182 -9.52 8.48 -7.47
C THR A 182 -9.80 9.85 -8.08
N MET A 183 -10.13 9.91 -9.38
CA MET A 183 -10.44 11.15 -10.08
C MET A 183 -11.80 11.71 -9.69
N GLU A 184 -12.80 10.86 -9.46
CA GLU A 184 -14.11 11.27 -8.97
C GLU A 184 -14.04 11.83 -7.54
N LEU A 185 -13.23 11.21 -6.67
CA LEU A 185 -13.17 11.53 -5.24
C LEU A 185 -12.12 12.60 -4.86
N GLN A 186 -11.64 13.41 -5.82
CA GLN A 186 -10.57 14.39 -5.56
C GLN A 186 -10.93 15.36 -4.42
N ASP A 187 -12.16 15.89 -4.40
CA ASP A 187 -12.58 16.83 -3.35
C ASP A 187 -12.61 16.16 -1.97
N GLU A 188 -13.14 14.94 -1.90
CA GLU A 188 -13.23 14.13 -0.70
C GLU A 188 -11.85 13.70 -0.17
N ILE A 189 -10.85 13.58 -1.05
CA ILE A 189 -9.46 13.28 -0.72
C ILE A 189 -8.74 14.52 -0.18
N HIS A 190 -8.94 15.68 -0.80
CA HIS A 190 -8.16 16.88 -0.49
C HIS A 190 -8.81 17.83 0.52
N ARG A 191 -10.13 17.77 0.71
CA ARG A 191 -10.90 18.68 1.57
C ARG A 191 -11.68 17.87 2.63
N PRO A 192 -11.05 17.61 3.80
CA PRO A 192 -11.65 16.83 4.87
C PRO A 192 -13.04 17.36 5.27
N ARG A 193 -14.06 16.55 5.05
CA ARG A 193 -15.48 16.85 5.35
C ARG A 193 -16.21 15.69 6.02
N PHE A 194 -15.49 14.60 6.31
CA PHE A 194 -16.04 13.39 6.92
C PHE A 194 -15.85 13.44 8.45
N PRO A 195 -16.71 12.76 9.22
CA PRO A 195 -16.54 12.66 10.68
C PRO A 195 -15.18 12.05 11.08
N TYR A 196 -14.64 11.16 10.25
CA TYR A 196 -13.31 10.59 10.41
C TYR A 196 -12.77 10.09 9.07
N LYS A 197 -11.58 9.48 9.08
CA LYS A 197 -10.95 8.91 7.88
C LYS A 197 -11.81 7.83 7.24
N PHE A 198 -11.79 7.77 5.92
CA PHE A 198 -12.41 6.71 5.13
C PHE A 198 -11.41 6.17 4.13
N LYS A 199 -11.25 4.85 4.03
CA LYS A 199 -10.30 4.20 3.13
C LYS A 199 -11.01 3.27 2.18
N ILE A 200 -10.63 3.32 0.91
CA ILE A 200 -11.10 2.42 -0.12
C ILE A 200 -9.90 1.62 -0.65
N LYS A 201 -10.07 0.30 -0.77
CA LYS A 201 -9.07 -0.58 -1.38
C LYS A 201 -9.72 -1.59 -2.32
N ILE A 202 -9.01 -1.90 -3.40
CA ILE A 202 -9.55 -2.68 -4.52
C ILE A 202 -8.65 -3.90 -4.78
N SER A 203 -9.20 -5.09 -4.59
CA SER A 203 -8.53 -6.36 -4.87
C SER A 203 -9.23 -7.09 -6.01
N GLY A 204 -8.47 -7.61 -6.97
CA GLY A 204 -9.03 -8.25 -8.16
C GLY A 204 -9.64 -9.63 -7.94
N CYS A 205 -9.35 -10.27 -6.80
CA CYS A 205 -9.88 -11.58 -6.41
C CYS A 205 -9.80 -11.77 -4.87
N PRO A 206 -10.41 -12.84 -4.31
CA PRO A 206 -10.41 -13.11 -2.87
C PRO A 206 -9.06 -13.42 -2.21
N ASN A 207 -7.96 -13.54 -2.98
CA ASN A 207 -6.61 -13.55 -2.41
C ASN A 207 -6.25 -12.23 -1.72
N ASP A 208 -6.97 -11.15 -2.05
CA ASP A 208 -6.89 -9.84 -1.40
C ASP A 208 -5.45 -9.29 -1.24
N CYS A 209 -4.70 -9.22 -2.34
CA CYS A 209 -3.27 -8.87 -2.31
C CYS A 209 -2.95 -7.47 -1.77
N VAL A 210 -3.92 -6.55 -1.71
CA VAL A 210 -3.74 -5.24 -1.04
C VAL A 210 -4.30 -5.20 0.38
N ALA A 211 -4.78 -6.34 0.88
CA ALA A 211 -5.42 -6.52 2.17
C ALA A 211 -6.54 -5.49 2.39
N ALA A 212 -7.40 -5.34 1.39
CA ALA A 212 -8.55 -4.46 1.40
C ALA A 212 -9.46 -4.78 2.60
N LEU A 213 -9.76 -6.07 2.82
CA LEU A 213 -10.63 -6.53 3.90
C LEU A 213 -10.22 -6.02 5.28
N ALA A 214 -8.92 -5.97 5.54
CA ALA A 214 -8.37 -5.63 6.86
C ALA A 214 -7.99 -4.16 7.01
N ARG A 215 -7.76 -3.44 5.91
CA ARG A 215 -7.10 -2.12 5.92
C ARG A 215 -7.92 -1.00 5.26
N ALA A 216 -9.15 -1.29 4.85
CA ALA A 216 -10.05 -0.33 4.25
C ALA A 216 -11.42 -0.35 4.94
N ASP A 217 -12.01 0.84 5.06
CA ASP A 217 -13.39 1.01 5.51
C ASP A 217 -14.36 0.49 4.45
N LEU A 218 -13.99 0.56 3.17
CA LEU A 218 -14.66 -0.04 2.01
C LEU A 218 -13.67 -0.90 1.22
N ALA A 219 -13.87 -2.21 1.25
CA ALA A 219 -13.12 -3.17 0.46
C ALA A 219 -13.95 -3.61 -0.74
N ILE A 220 -13.39 -3.44 -1.94
CA ILE A 220 -13.96 -3.92 -3.19
C ILE A 220 -13.14 -5.14 -3.62
N ILE A 221 -13.74 -6.32 -3.64
CA ILE A 221 -13.03 -7.58 -3.92
C ILE A 221 -13.68 -8.28 -5.10
N GLY A 222 -12.93 -8.43 -6.19
CA GLY A 222 -13.37 -9.13 -7.39
C GLY A 222 -13.77 -10.58 -7.11
N THR A 223 -14.79 -11.05 -7.81
CA THR A 223 -15.32 -12.40 -7.71
C THR A 223 -16.01 -12.78 -9.03
N TRP A 224 -16.55 -13.99 -9.11
CA TRP A 224 -17.36 -14.46 -10.23
C TRP A 224 -18.61 -15.19 -9.72
N ARG A 225 -19.64 -15.29 -10.55
CA ARG A 225 -20.92 -15.91 -10.21
C ARG A 225 -21.04 -17.35 -10.74
N ASP A 226 -20.54 -17.59 -11.94
CA ASP A 226 -20.61 -18.86 -12.65
C ASP A 226 -19.57 -19.88 -12.12
N SER A 227 -19.46 -21.03 -12.77
CA SER A 227 -18.52 -22.07 -12.36
C SER A 227 -17.07 -21.69 -12.69
N ILE A 228 -16.12 -22.31 -11.99
CA ILE A 228 -14.71 -22.24 -12.38
C ILE A 228 -14.48 -22.98 -13.70
N LYS A 229 -13.50 -22.52 -14.47
CA LYS A 229 -13.09 -23.19 -15.71
C LYS A 229 -11.97 -24.19 -15.40
N ILE A 230 -12.14 -25.43 -15.82
CA ILE A 230 -11.18 -26.52 -15.58
C ILE A 230 -10.72 -27.10 -16.93
N ASP A 231 -9.42 -26.97 -17.22
CA ASP A 231 -8.76 -27.66 -18.33
C ASP A 231 -8.33 -29.06 -17.87
N GLN A 232 -9.07 -30.08 -18.30
CA GLN A 232 -8.80 -31.47 -17.92
C GLN A 232 -7.46 -32.00 -18.46
N GLU A 233 -6.96 -31.49 -19.59
CA GLU A 233 -5.66 -31.91 -20.12
C GLU A 233 -4.53 -31.34 -19.25
N ALA A 234 -4.66 -30.09 -18.81
CA ALA A 234 -3.74 -29.51 -17.83
C ALA A 234 -3.80 -30.24 -16.47
N ILE A 235 -4.98 -30.69 -16.02
CA ILE A 235 -5.11 -31.53 -14.81
C ILE A 235 -4.35 -32.86 -14.97
N LYS A 236 -4.53 -33.54 -16.11
CA LYS A 236 -3.79 -34.80 -16.40
C LYS A 236 -2.28 -34.56 -16.42
N GLU A 237 -1.84 -33.45 -16.97
CA GLU A 237 -0.41 -33.10 -16.98
C GLU A 237 0.12 -32.88 -15.55
N TYR A 238 -0.60 -32.15 -14.70
CA TYR A 238 -0.23 -32.04 -13.28
C TYR A 238 -0.16 -33.41 -12.58
N ALA A 239 -1.11 -34.31 -12.86
CA ALA A 239 -1.10 -35.66 -12.30
C ALA A 239 0.14 -36.48 -12.77
N ARG A 240 0.51 -36.39 -14.06
CA ARG A 240 1.74 -37.02 -14.60
C ARG A 240 3.01 -36.48 -13.95
N GLN A 241 3.02 -35.19 -13.60
CA GLN A 241 4.12 -34.53 -12.90
C GLN A 241 4.17 -34.88 -11.39
N GLY A 242 3.28 -35.74 -10.90
CA GLY A 242 3.27 -36.20 -9.51
C GLY A 242 2.52 -35.28 -8.55
N VAL A 243 1.75 -34.31 -9.05
CA VAL A 243 0.89 -33.49 -8.18
C VAL A 243 -0.26 -34.32 -7.64
N ASN A 244 -0.45 -34.29 -6.31
CA ASN A 244 -1.53 -34.99 -5.64
C ASN A 244 -2.88 -34.28 -5.83
N ILE A 245 -3.58 -34.57 -6.94
CA ILE A 245 -4.87 -33.97 -7.30
C ILE A 245 -5.97 -34.29 -6.27
N SER A 246 -6.05 -35.53 -5.78
CA SER A 246 -6.99 -35.88 -4.72
C SER A 246 -6.73 -35.08 -3.44
N GLY A 247 -5.47 -34.82 -3.11
CA GLY A 247 -5.09 -33.92 -2.01
C GLY A 247 -5.44 -32.46 -2.26
N VAL A 248 -5.52 -31.99 -3.51
CA VAL A 248 -6.07 -30.65 -3.82
C VAL A 248 -7.57 -30.62 -3.58
N ALA A 249 -8.31 -31.61 -4.09
CA ALA A 249 -9.76 -31.73 -3.92
C ALA A 249 -10.16 -31.85 -2.44
N ALA A 250 -9.50 -32.74 -1.68
CA ALA A 250 -9.75 -32.97 -0.25
C ALA A 250 -9.46 -31.74 0.64
N ARG A 251 -8.70 -30.76 0.12
CA ARG A 251 -8.38 -29.50 0.81
C ARG A 251 -9.34 -28.37 0.42
N CYS A 252 -10.32 -28.61 -0.44
CA CYS A 252 -11.39 -27.66 -0.73
C CYS A 252 -12.20 -27.40 0.56
N PRO A 253 -12.24 -26.16 1.09
CA PRO A 253 -12.94 -25.89 2.35
C PRO A 253 -14.42 -26.29 2.36
N PRO A 254 -15.22 -25.98 1.31
CA PRO A 254 -16.61 -26.45 1.25
C PRO A 254 -16.75 -27.87 0.67
N GLN A 255 -15.64 -28.59 0.40
CA GLN A 255 -15.66 -29.91 -0.26
C GLN A 255 -16.32 -29.94 -1.65
N ALA A 256 -16.35 -28.79 -2.34
CA ALA A 256 -16.97 -28.64 -3.67
C ALA A 256 -16.15 -29.22 -4.85
N LEU A 257 -15.12 -30.03 -4.61
CA LEU A 257 -14.26 -30.59 -5.66
C LEU A 257 -14.24 -32.12 -5.59
N GLU A 258 -14.45 -32.75 -6.74
CA GLU A 258 -14.48 -34.21 -6.88
C GLU A 258 -13.39 -34.67 -7.86
N TRP A 259 -12.63 -35.68 -7.46
CA TRP A 259 -11.60 -36.30 -8.31
C TRP A 259 -11.85 -37.80 -8.39
N ASP A 260 -12.11 -38.32 -9.59
CA ASP A 260 -12.42 -39.73 -9.83
C ASP A 260 -11.20 -40.58 -10.24
N GLY A 261 -10.00 -39.98 -10.25
CA GLY A 261 -8.78 -40.61 -10.77
C GLY A 261 -8.42 -40.21 -12.20
N LYS A 262 -9.33 -39.52 -12.92
CA LYS A 262 -9.15 -39.09 -14.32
C LYS A 262 -9.57 -37.64 -14.56
N GLU A 263 -10.70 -37.21 -13.99
CA GLU A 263 -11.29 -35.89 -14.16
C GLU A 263 -11.49 -35.19 -12.81
N LEU A 264 -11.20 -33.89 -12.79
CA LEU A 264 -11.49 -33.02 -11.65
C LEU A 264 -12.77 -32.23 -11.94
N ARG A 265 -13.79 -32.39 -11.12
CA ARG A 265 -15.08 -31.72 -11.25
C ARG A 265 -15.31 -30.79 -10.07
N VAL A 266 -16.13 -29.78 -10.29
CA VAL A 266 -16.59 -28.84 -9.26
C VAL A 266 -18.09 -28.94 -9.13
N ILE A 267 -18.60 -28.86 -7.90
CA ILE A 267 -20.01 -28.63 -7.59
C ILE A 267 -20.16 -27.11 -7.43
N PRO A 268 -20.66 -26.37 -8.44
CA PRO A 268 -20.59 -24.91 -8.45
C PRO A 268 -21.35 -24.28 -7.28
N GLU A 269 -22.46 -24.87 -6.88
CA GLU A 269 -23.36 -24.36 -5.84
C GLU A 269 -22.70 -24.34 -4.46
N ASP A 270 -21.80 -25.29 -4.19
CA ASP A 270 -21.06 -25.40 -2.93
C ASP A 270 -19.77 -24.56 -2.94
N CYS A 271 -19.33 -24.08 -4.10
CA CYS A 271 -18.08 -23.35 -4.23
C CYS A 271 -18.16 -21.96 -3.58
N THR A 272 -17.31 -21.73 -2.58
CA THR A 272 -17.17 -20.43 -1.90
C THR A 272 -16.12 -19.51 -2.54
N ARG A 273 -15.55 -19.90 -3.69
CA ARG A 273 -14.59 -19.10 -4.47
C ARG A 273 -13.34 -18.67 -3.68
N CYS A 274 -12.90 -19.51 -2.75
CA CYS A 274 -11.75 -19.25 -1.86
C CYS A 274 -10.36 -19.21 -2.53
N MET A 275 -10.27 -19.29 -3.86
CA MET A 275 -9.04 -19.29 -4.66
C MET A 275 -8.07 -20.48 -4.46
N ARG A 276 -8.29 -21.37 -3.50
CA ARG A 276 -7.32 -22.41 -3.13
C ARG A 276 -6.95 -23.35 -4.28
N CYS A 277 -7.93 -23.86 -5.01
CA CYS A 277 -7.67 -24.77 -6.14
C CYS A 277 -7.04 -24.06 -7.33
N LEU A 278 -7.43 -22.81 -7.61
CA LEU A 278 -6.78 -21.95 -8.61
C LEU A 278 -5.31 -21.71 -8.26
N GLY A 279 -5.00 -21.47 -6.99
CA GLY A 279 -3.63 -21.32 -6.50
C GLY A 279 -2.80 -22.61 -6.58
N ALA A 280 -3.44 -23.76 -6.36
CA ALA A 280 -2.78 -25.06 -6.43
C ALA A 280 -2.52 -25.53 -7.88
N LEU A 281 -3.43 -25.22 -8.80
CA LEU A 281 -3.40 -25.69 -10.19
C LEU A 281 -3.60 -24.51 -11.17
N PRO A 282 -2.72 -23.49 -11.15
CA PRO A 282 -2.94 -22.20 -11.82
C PRO A 282 -2.99 -22.26 -13.34
N LYS A 283 -2.45 -23.32 -13.96
CA LYS A 283 -2.54 -23.52 -15.41
C LYS A 283 -3.84 -24.19 -15.84
N ALA A 284 -4.50 -24.89 -14.92
CA ALA A 284 -5.66 -25.72 -15.22
C ALA A 284 -6.97 -25.09 -14.77
N ILE A 285 -6.94 -24.28 -13.69
CA ILE A 285 -8.16 -23.73 -13.10
C ILE A 285 -8.14 -22.21 -13.13
N LEU A 286 -9.17 -21.63 -13.71
CA LEU A 286 -9.37 -20.18 -13.83
C LEU A 286 -10.71 -19.75 -13.20
N PRO A 287 -10.83 -18.46 -12.79
CA PRO A 287 -12.12 -17.89 -12.43
C PRO A 287 -13.14 -18.02 -13.56
N GLY A 288 -14.43 -18.02 -13.22
CA GLY A 288 -15.51 -17.96 -14.19
C GLY A 288 -15.52 -16.66 -15.02
N ASP A 289 -16.45 -16.60 -15.97
CA ASP A 289 -16.60 -15.51 -16.93
C ASP A 289 -17.62 -14.45 -16.46
N GLU A 290 -18.61 -14.82 -15.64
CA GLU A 290 -19.57 -13.88 -15.04
C GLU A 290 -18.95 -13.17 -13.84
N ARG A 291 -18.10 -12.19 -14.13
CA ARG A 291 -17.29 -11.49 -13.12
C ARG A 291 -17.99 -10.28 -12.52
N GLY A 292 -17.64 -9.98 -11.29
CA GLY A 292 -18.14 -8.83 -10.54
C GLY A 292 -17.33 -8.60 -9.27
N VAL A 293 -17.96 -7.99 -8.27
CA VAL A 293 -17.32 -7.67 -6.98
C VAL A 293 -18.22 -8.06 -5.82
N SER A 294 -17.58 -8.39 -4.70
CA SER A 294 -18.18 -8.30 -3.37
C SER A 294 -17.74 -6.99 -2.71
N ILE A 295 -18.65 -6.36 -2.00
CA ILE A 295 -18.38 -5.13 -1.25
C ILE A 295 -18.41 -5.46 0.24
N LEU A 296 -17.31 -5.13 0.93
CA LEU A 296 -17.18 -5.35 2.37
C LEU A 296 -16.91 -4.03 3.10
N LEU A 297 -17.61 -3.80 4.20
CA LEU A 297 -17.52 -2.55 4.97
C LEU A 297 -16.97 -2.76 6.38
N GLY A 298 -16.26 -1.75 6.90
CA GLY A 298 -15.94 -1.62 8.33
C GLY A 298 -14.55 -2.09 8.76
N GLY A 299 -13.65 -2.42 7.83
CA GLY A 299 -12.28 -2.83 8.15
C GLY A 299 -11.49 -1.73 8.86
N LYS A 300 -11.06 -1.96 10.11
CA LYS A 300 -10.32 -0.97 10.92
C LYS A 300 -9.44 -1.57 11.99
N ALA A 301 -8.44 -0.80 12.41
CA ALA A 301 -7.61 -1.11 13.58
C ALA A 301 -8.37 -0.93 14.91
N THR A 302 -7.70 -1.19 16.03
CA THR A 302 -8.31 -1.35 17.35
C THR A 302 -9.10 -0.15 17.88
N ILE A 303 -8.60 1.07 17.73
CA ILE A 303 -9.19 2.24 18.40
C ILE A 303 -10.52 2.66 17.72
N LEU A 304 -11.63 2.91 18.44
CA LEU A 304 -11.84 2.78 19.89
C LEU A 304 -12.41 1.41 20.32
N GLN A 305 -13.27 0.78 19.51
CA GLN A 305 -14.13 -0.36 19.90
C GLN A 305 -13.60 -1.76 19.55
N GLY A 306 -12.33 -1.88 19.15
CA GLY A 306 -11.73 -3.15 18.71
C GLY A 306 -11.36 -3.16 17.22
N ALA A 307 -10.60 -4.16 16.80
CA ALA A 307 -10.22 -4.33 15.40
C ALA A 307 -11.33 -5.08 14.65
N PHE A 308 -11.63 -4.64 13.43
CA PHE A 308 -12.62 -5.29 12.58
C PHE A 308 -12.00 -5.62 11.23
N LEU A 309 -12.37 -6.79 10.71
CA LEU A 309 -12.31 -7.07 9.28
C LEU A 309 -13.61 -6.58 8.65
N GLY A 310 -13.57 -6.19 7.39
CA GLY A 310 -14.78 -5.83 6.66
C GLY A 310 -15.76 -7.01 6.58
N TRP A 311 -17.04 -6.73 6.65
CA TRP A 311 -18.12 -7.73 6.49
C TRP A 311 -18.85 -7.49 5.18
N VAL A 312 -19.32 -8.57 4.56
CA VAL A 312 -20.03 -8.54 3.27
C VAL A 312 -21.33 -7.74 3.39
N ILE A 313 -21.55 -6.85 2.44
CA ILE A 313 -22.79 -6.08 2.27
C ILE A 313 -23.46 -6.42 0.94
N VAL A 314 -22.65 -6.62 -0.11
CA VAL A 314 -23.06 -7.02 -1.47
C VAL A 314 -22.17 -8.16 -1.95
#